data_AF-A0A7J3A9Y5-F1
#
_entry.id   AF-A0A7J3A9Y5-F1
#
_cell.length_a   1.000
_cell.length_b   1.000
_cell.length_c   1.000
_cell.angle_alpha   90.00
_cell.angle_beta   90.00
_cell.angle_gamma   90.00
#
_symmetry.space_group_name_H-M   'P 1'
#
loop_
_entity.id
_entity.type
_entity.pdbx_description
1 polymer ?
#
loop_
_entity_poly.entity_id
_entity_poly.type
_entity_poly.pdbx_seq_one_letter_code
_entity_poly.pdbx_strand_id
1 'polypeptide(L)'
;MQRRSFRCDVMGLSEEPKVSVTITLGDLRVEFSGRPEVIAAQVDEFLHKQIPTIDLAKRIYLSYSTKELVEKFEKVIKITPEGPRVWFEGVKLSDKEKVALQLVAAKIGHQTARSPSDALLVSEIQQSTNLNPKSVSSRLSELVKGGLVERVQTDQGVKYRITTHGISWLIETLSKRDLLKG
;
A
#
# COMPACT_ATOMS: atom_id res chain seq x y z
N MET A 1 -26.14 27.01 -71.21
CA MET A 1 -26.21 25.55 -70.91
C MET A 1 -25.17 24.89 -71.81
N GLN A 2 -24.17 24.16 -71.35
CA GLN A 2 -24.20 23.07 -70.38
C GLN A 2 -22.78 22.89 -69.79
N ARG A 3 -22.67 22.88 -68.46
CA ARG A 3 -21.44 22.53 -67.75
C ARG A 3 -21.13 21.05 -68.01
N ARG A 4 -19.88 20.70 -68.33
CA ARG A 4 -19.33 19.37 -68.04
C ARG A 4 -18.06 19.52 -67.21
N SER A 5 -18.28 19.29 -65.92
CA SER A 5 -17.27 18.94 -64.94
C SER A 5 -16.57 17.64 -65.35
N PHE A 6 -15.25 17.63 -65.32
CA PHE A 6 -14.48 16.40 -65.17
C PHE A 6 -13.49 16.58 -64.01
N ARG A 7 -13.65 15.67 -63.06
CA ARG A 7 -12.93 15.52 -61.79
C ARG A 7 -11.54 14.91 -62.04
N CYS A 8 -10.60 15.42 -61.24
CA CYS A 8 -9.67 14.68 -60.37
C CYS A 8 -8.87 13.50 -60.94
N ASP A 9 -7.54 13.60 -60.85
CA ASP A 9 -6.77 12.65 -60.05
C ASP A 9 -5.46 13.30 -59.56
N VAL A 10 -5.52 13.87 -58.35
CA VAL A 10 -4.35 14.01 -57.49
C VAL A 10 -4.75 13.30 -56.20
N MET A 11 -4.07 12.19 -55.86
CA MET A 11 -3.77 11.76 -54.49
C MET A 11 -3.29 10.29 -54.49
N GLY A 12 -1.97 10.11 -54.62
CA GLY A 12 -1.32 8.97 -53.98
C GLY A 12 -1.06 9.33 -52.51
N LEU A 13 -1.89 8.83 -51.60
CA LEU A 13 -1.60 8.86 -50.16
C LEU A 13 -0.89 7.54 -49.83
N SER A 14 0.44 7.55 -49.81
CA SER A 14 1.19 6.52 -49.09
C SER A 14 0.93 6.75 -47.60
N GLU A 15 0.21 5.85 -46.94
CA GLU A 15 0.09 5.86 -45.49
C GLU A 15 1.49 5.76 -44.89
N GLU A 16 1.98 6.84 -44.27
CA GLU A 16 3.24 6.79 -43.54
C GLU A 16 3.14 5.67 -42.47
N PRO A 17 4.14 4.78 -42.37
CA PRO A 17 4.09 3.66 -41.44
C PRO A 17 3.93 4.19 -40.02
N LYS A 18 2.87 3.76 -39.33
CA LYS A 18 2.61 4.11 -37.93
C LYS A 18 3.10 2.98 -37.04
N VAL A 19 3.77 3.35 -35.96
CA VAL A 19 4.28 2.43 -34.94
C VAL A 19 3.58 2.78 -33.63
N SER A 20 3.09 1.76 -32.93
CA SER A 20 2.63 1.87 -31.54
C SER A 20 3.60 1.12 -30.62
N VAL A 21 3.95 1.73 -29.50
CA VAL A 21 4.79 1.17 -28.45
C VAL A 21 4.07 1.33 -27.12
N THR A 22 3.88 0.22 -26.41
CA THR A 22 3.39 0.23 -25.03
C THR A 22 4.55 -0.11 -24.09
N ILE A 23 4.85 0.77 -23.14
CA ILE A 23 5.83 0.55 -22.08
C ILE A 23 5.09 0.32 -20.76
N THR A 24 5.42 -0.76 -20.07
CA THR A 24 4.86 -1.11 -18.76
C THR A 24 5.97 -1.19 -17.72
N LEU A 25 5.83 -0.44 -16.63
CA LEU A 25 6.77 -0.43 -15.51
C LEU A 25 6.00 -0.45 -14.18
N GLY A 26 5.87 -1.63 -13.57
CA GLY A 26 4.97 -1.81 -12.42
C GLY A 26 3.52 -1.53 -12.84
N ASP A 27 2.86 -0.61 -12.15
CA ASP A 27 1.48 -0.19 -12.44
C ASP A 27 1.37 0.91 -13.53
N LEU A 28 2.51 1.48 -13.94
CA LEU A 28 2.54 2.51 -14.97
C LEU A 28 2.47 1.85 -16.35
N ARG A 29 1.48 2.24 -17.15
CA ARG A 29 1.35 1.87 -18.57
C ARG A 29 1.30 3.15 -19.41
N VAL A 30 2.24 3.27 -20.34
CA VAL A 30 2.30 4.40 -21.28
C VAL A 30 2.27 3.86 -22.69
N GLU A 31 1.42 4.44 -23.53
CA GLU A 31 1.29 4.08 -24.94
C GLU A 31 1.70 5.28 -25.80
N PHE A 32 2.62 5.04 -26.73
CA PHE A 32 3.05 5.98 -27.74
C PHE A 32 2.57 5.47 -29.11
N SER A 33 2.00 6.34 -29.94
CA SER A 33 1.58 5.98 -31.30
C SER A 33 1.87 7.11 -32.27
N GLY A 34 2.53 6.80 -33.38
CA GLY A 34 3.00 7.83 -34.31
C GLY A 34 4.05 7.32 -35.30
N ARG A 35 4.79 8.25 -35.89
CA ARG A 35 5.87 7.92 -36.83
C ARG A 35 7.07 7.28 -36.12
N PRO A 36 7.82 6.36 -36.77
CA PRO A 36 8.93 5.64 -36.16
C PRO A 36 9.97 6.55 -35.51
N GLU A 37 10.36 7.65 -36.17
CA GLU A 37 11.41 8.55 -35.67
C GLU A 37 10.98 9.31 -34.42
N VAL A 38 9.70 9.70 -34.37
CA VAL A 38 9.11 10.42 -33.24
C VAL A 38 8.97 9.47 -32.04
N ILE A 39 8.51 8.24 -32.29
CA ILE A 39 8.35 7.22 -31.26
C ILE A 39 9.70 6.84 -30.66
N ALA A 40 10.73 6.64 -31.48
CA ALA A 40 12.08 6.34 -30.99
C ALA A 40 12.60 7.41 -30.03
N ALA A 41 12.46 8.70 -30.39
CA ALA A 41 12.86 9.81 -29.53
C ALA A 41 12.05 9.88 -28.22
N GLN A 42 10.72 9.66 -28.30
CA GLN A 42 9.84 9.68 -27.13
C GLN A 42 10.12 8.53 -26.16
N VAL A 43 10.39 7.33 -26.69
CA VAL A 43 10.78 6.17 -25.90
C VAL A 43 12.13 6.42 -25.23
N ASP A 44 13.12 6.90 -25.99
CA ASP A 44 14.46 7.19 -25.46
C ASP A 44 14.41 8.23 -24.33
N GLU A 45 13.64 9.31 -24.51
CA GLU A 45 13.44 10.33 -23.49
C GLU A 45 12.72 9.78 -22.25
N PHE A 46 11.69 8.96 -22.45
CA PHE A 46 10.95 8.32 -21.36
C PHE A 46 11.86 7.42 -20.53
N LEU A 47 12.68 6.59 -21.17
CA LEU A 47 13.63 5.70 -20.51
C LEU A 47 14.68 6.48 -19.71
N HIS A 48 15.25 7.55 -20.28
CA HIS A 48 16.34 8.30 -19.64
C HIS A 48 15.87 9.27 -18.54
N LYS A 49 14.68 9.87 -18.65
CA LYS A 49 14.22 10.89 -17.69
C LYS A 49 13.24 10.37 -16.65
N GLN A 50 12.30 9.53 -17.06
CA GLN A 50 11.19 9.14 -16.18
C GLN A 50 11.58 7.94 -15.32
N ILE A 51 12.30 6.95 -15.85
CA ILE A 51 12.69 5.76 -15.08
C ILE A 51 13.58 6.11 -13.87
N PRO A 52 14.67 6.91 -13.99
CA PRO A 52 15.51 7.22 -12.83
C PRO A 52 14.76 8.03 -11.76
N THR A 53 13.85 8.91 -12.18
CA THR A 53 13.02 9.71 -11.26
C THR A 53 12.03 8.84 -10.50
N ILE A 54 11.40 7.87 -11.18
CA ILE A 54 10.51 6.88 -10.56
C ILE A 54 11.30 5.98 -9.59
N ASP A 55 12.50 5.54 -9.97
CA ASP A 55 13.36 4.73 -9.10
C ASP A 55 13.79 5.49 -7.84
N LEU A 56 14.14 6.77 -7.97
CA LEU A 56 14.46 7.64 -6.84
C LEU A 56 13.27 7.79 -5.88
N ALA A 57 12.06 8.00 -6.40
CA ALA A 57 10.85 8.06 -5.59
C ALA A 57 10.56 6.74 -4.87
N LYS A 58 10.79 5.60 -5.53
CA LYS A 58 10.66 4.26 -4.92
C LYS A 58 11.63 4.05 -3.76
N ARG A 59 12.86 4.60 -3.82
CA ARG A 59 13.86 4.45 -2.74
C ARG A 59 13.46 5.11 -1.42
N ILE A 60 12.64 6.15 -1.45
CA ILE A 60 12.13 6.84 -0.25
C ILE A 60 10.69 6.44 0.10
N TYR A 61 10.05 5.65 -0.76
CA TYR A 61 8.70 5.14 -0.55
C TYR A 61 8.75 3.93 0.38
N LEU A 62 8.40 4.15 1.65
CA LEU A 62 8.27 3.05 2.60
C LEU A 62 6.91 2.38 2.40
N SER A 63 6.94 1.11 2.04
CA SER A 63 5.77 0.23 2.00
C SER A 63 6.16 -1.15 2.47
N TYR A 64 5.27 -1.82 3.18
CA TYR A 64 5.47 -3.21 3.60
C TYR A 64 4.51 -4.10 2.82
N SER A 65 5.06 -5.09 2.13
CA SER A 65 4.30 -6.18 1.54
C SER A 65 3.71 -7.07 2.64
N THR A 66 2.61 -7.78 2.34
CA THR A 66 2.00 -8.73 3.27
C THR A 66 3.01 -9.78 3.73
N LYS A 67 3.87 -10.27 2.82
CA LYS A 67 4.91 -11.26 3.12
C LYS A 67 5.89 -10.72 4.16
N GLU A 68 6.42 -9.52 3.97
CA GLU A 68 7.36 -8.90 4.92
C GLU A 68 6.72 -8.68 6.30
N LEU A 69 5.44 -8.30 6.35
CA LEU A 69 4.73 -8.17 7.63
C LEU A 69 4.58 -9.52 8.33
N VAL A 70 4.20 -10.57 7.59
CA VAL A 70 4.09 -11.92 8.17
C VAL A 70 5.44 -12.39 8.70
N GLU A 71 6.51 -12.31 7.91
CA GLU A 71 7.85 -12.73 8.32
C GLU A 71 8.36 -11.94 9.53
N LYS A 72 8.10 -10.62 9.60
CA LYS A 72 8.53 -9.79 10.73
C LYS A 72 7.76 -10.09 12.01
N PHE A 73 6.48 -10.43 11.92
CA PHE A 73 5.60 -10.56 13.09
C PHE A 73 5.21 -12.01 13.44
N GLU A 74 5.69 -13.03 12.72
CA GLU A 74 5.28 -14.44 12.89
C GLU A 74 5.46 -14.99 14.32
N LYS A 75 6.41 -14.44 15.09
CA LYS A 75 6.68 -14.84 16.48
C LYS A 75 5.67 -14.25 17.47
N VAL A 76 5.06 -13.11 17.13
CA VAL A 76 4.20 -12.33 18.02
C VAL A 76 2.75 -12.25 17.55
N ILE A 77 2.46 -12.56 16.29
CA ILE A 77 1.11 -12.58 15.73
C ILE A 77 0.83 -13.98 15.18
N LYS A 78 -0.32 -14.55 15.58
CA LYS A 78 -0.84 -15.81 15.04
C LYS A 78 -2.24 -15.57 14.49
N ILE A 79 -2.50 -16.07 13.29
CA ILE A 79 -3.85 -16.07 12.73
C ILE A 79 -4.54 -17.35 13.17
N THR A 80 -5.61 -17.23 13.95
CA THR A 80 -6.45 -18.35 14.36
C THR A 80 -7.75 -18.36 13.54
N PRO A 81 -8.53 -19.46 13.53
CA PRO A 81 -9.82 -19.51 12.84
C PRO A 81 -10.80 -18.40 13.27
N GLU A 82 -10.67 -17.92 14.51
CA GLU A 82 -11.46 -16.83 15.09
C GLU A 82 -10.93 -15.43 14.72
N GLY A 83 -9.80 -15.35 14.02
CA GLY A 83 -9.19 -14.11 13.54
C GLY A 83 -7.72 -13.94 13.94
N PRO A 84 -7.05 -12.89 13.44
CA PRO A 84 -5.68 -12.56 13.81
C PRO A 84 -5.61 -12.15 15.29
N ARG A 85 -4.85 -12.92 16.08
CA ARG A 85 -4.61 -12.67 17.50
C ARG A 85 -3.14 -12.43 17.76
N VAL A 86 -2.88 -11.52 18.70
CA VAL A 86 -1.51 -11.33 19.17
C VAL A 86 -1.20 -12.39 20.22
N TRP A 87 -0.11 -13.13 20.00
CA TRP A 87 0.31 -14.25 20.82
C TRP A 87 1.64 -13.91 21.48
N PHE A 88 1.69 -13.95 22.81
CA PHE A 88 2.88 -13.57 23.57
C PHE A 88 3.21 -14.65 24.59
N GLU A 89 4.10 -15.56 24.21
CA GLU A 89 4.74 -16.46 25.17
C GLU A 89 6.02 -15.80 25.69
N GLY A 90 6.08 -15.53 26.99
CA GLY A 90 7.31 -15.11 27.68
C GLY A 90 7.72 -13.63 27.56
N VAL A 91 6.92 -12.76 26.93
CA VAL A 91 7.31 -11.35 26.67
C VAL A 91 6.35 -10.34 27.29
N LYS A 92 6.87 -9.44 28.13
CA LYS A 92 6.09 -8.37 28.77
C LYS A 92 5.96 -7.15 27.86
N LEU A 93 4.81 -7.00 27.20
CA LEU A 93 4.51 -5.82 26.38
C LEU A 93 3.70 -4.79 27.14
N SER A 94 3.97 -3.53 26.83
CA SER A 94 3.17 -2.39 27.26
C SER A 94 1.82 -2.39 26.56
N ASP A 95 0.83 -1.77 27.19
CA ASP A 95 -0.51 -1.61 26.61
C ASP A 95 -0.47 -0.91 25.24
N LYS A 96 0.47 0.03 25.06
CA LYS A 96 0.67 0.73 23.79
C LYS A 96 1.13 -0.23 22.68
N GLU A 97 2.09 -1.09 22.98
CA GLU A 97 2.60 -2.10 22.04
C GLU A 97 1.54 -3.15 21.72
N LYS A 98 0.76 -3.60 22.70
CA LYS A 98 -0.35 -4.55 22.49
C LYS A 98 -1.41 -4.00 21.54
N VAL A 99 -1.83 -2.75 21.76
CA VAL A 99 -2.79 -2.07 20.87
C VAL A 99 -2.22 -1.94 19.46
N ALA A 100 -0.98 -1.48 19.32
CA ALA A 100 -0.35 -1.34 18.01
C ALA A 100 -0.20 -2.69 17.29
N LEU A 101 0.23 -3.74 17.98
CA LEU A 101 0.34 -5.09 17.42
C LEU A 101 -1.01 -5.66 16.99
N GLN A 102 -2.07 -5.42 17.75
CA GLN A 102 -3.41 -5.86 17.35
C GLN A 102 -3.86 -5.18 16.05
N LEU A 103 -3.51 -3.91 15.85
CA LEU A 103 -3.82 -3.20 14.60
C LEU A 103 -2.96 -3.71 13.44
N VAL A 104 -1.71 -4.10 13.66
CA VAL A 104 -0.91 -4.83 12.65
C VAL A 104 -1.55 -6.17 12.32
N ALA A 105 -2.02 -6.91 13.33
CA ALA A 105 -2.68 -8.19 13.16
C ALA A 105 -3.94 -8.06 12.30
N ALA A 106 -4.75 -7.02 12.54
CA ALA A 106 -5.91 -6.69 11.70
C ALA A 106 -5.52 -6.38 10.25
N LYS A 107 -4.45 -5.60 10.05
CA LYS A 107 -3.92 -5.30 8.70
C LYS A 107 -3.50 -6.57 7.95
N ILE A 108 -2.73 -7.44 8.60
CA ILE A 108 -2.30 -8.72 8.01
C ILE A 108 -3.51 -9.62 7.74
N GLY A 109 -4.45 -9.71 8.68
CA GLY A 109 -5.68 -10.48 8.52
C GLY A 109 -6.51 -10.02 7.32
N HIS A 110 -6.63 -8.71 7.12
CA HIS A 110 -7.31 -8.15 5.96
C HIS A 110 -6.58 -8.46 4.65
N GLN A 111 -5.27 -8.23 4.60
CA GLN A 111 -4.45 -8.51 3.42
C GLN A 111 -4.38 -10.00 3.04
N THR A 112 -4.65 -10.90 3.98
CA THR A 112 -4.70 -12.36 3.77
C THR A 112 -6.13 -12.88 3.55
N ALA A 113 -7.12 -11.99 3.39
CA ALA A 113 -8.54 -12.31 3.28
C ALA A 113 -9.11 -13.15 4.45
N ARG A 114 -8.47 -13.06 5.62
CA ARG A 114 -8.90 -13.68 6.88
C ARG A 114 -9.70 -12.73 7.76
N SER A 115 -9.80 -11.46 7.39
CA SER A 115 -10.60 -10.47 8.11
C SER A 115 -11.24 -9.48 7.13
N PRO A 116 -12.46 -9.01 7.41
CA PRO A 116 -13.21 -8.15 6.49
C PRO A 116 -12.65 -6.71 6.42
N SER A 117 -11.83 -6.28 7.39
CA SER A 117 -11.30 -4.92 7.46
C SER A 117 -9.93 -4.90 8.13
N ASP A 118 -9.09 -3.93 7.74
CA ASP A 118 -7.81 -3.61 8.38
C ASP A 118 -7.97 -2.60 9.54
N ALA A 119 -9.20 -2.17 9.84
CA ALA A 119 -9.53 -1.21 10.87
C ALA A 119 -10.43 -1.84 11.96
N LEU A 120 -10.16 -1.50 13.21
CA LEU A 120 -10.86 -2.05 14.39
C LEU A 120 -11.56 -0.96 15.20
N LEU A 121 -12.72 -1.28 15.75
CA LEU A 121 -13.40 -0.54 16.81
C LEU A 121 -12.64 -0.68 18.13
N VAL A 122 -12.87 0.27 19.05
CA VAL A 122 -12.31 0.19 20.42
C VAL A 122 -12.72 -1.11 21.10
N SER A 123 -13.97 -1.53 20.95
CA SER A 123 -14.49 -2.78 21.51
C SER A 123 -13.76 -4.04 20.99
N GLU A 124 -13.45 -4.09 19.70
CA GLU A 124 -12.72 -5.21 19.07
C GLU A 124 -11.27 -5.27 19.59
N ILE A 125 -10.63 -4.12 19.77
CA ILE A 125 -9.28 -4.02 20.35
C ILE A 125 -9.30 -4.48 21.82
N GLN A 126 -10.32 -4.10 22.59
CA GLN A 126 -10.45 -4.54 23.98
C GLN A 126 -10.61 -6.06 24.10
N GLN A 127 -11.49 -6.65 23.28
CA GLN A 127 -11.75 -8.09 23.29
C GLN A 127 -10.50 -8.90 22.94
N SER A 128 -9.72 -8.43 21.97
CA SER A 128 -8.52 -9.13 21.48
C SER A 128 -7.29 -8.93 22.37
N THR A 129 -7.15 -7.77 23.02
CA THR A 129 -5.98 -7.45 23.87
C THR A 129 -6.20 -7.73 25.36
N ASN A 130 -7.46 -7.98 25.77
CA ASN A 130 -7.90 -8.08 27.16
C ASN A 130 -7.53 -6.85 28.02
N LEU A 131 -7.40 -5.69 27.39
CA LEU A 131 -7.12 -4.41 28.04
C LEU A 131 -8.42 -3.70 28.44
N ASN A 132 -8.37 -2.95 29.53
CA ASN A 132 -9.52 -2.17 29.96
C ASN A 132 -9.81 -1.00 28.97
N PRO A 133 -11.09 -0.57 28.83
CA PRO A 133 -11.48 0.46 27.86
C PRO A 133 -10.72 1.78 28.00
N LYS A 134 -10.45 2.20 29.24
CA LYS A 134 -9.74 3.47 29.51
C LYS A 134 -8.30 3.42 29.02
N SER A 135 -7.61 2.29 29.20
CA SER A 135 -6.25 2.09 28.72
C SER A 135 -6.22 2.08 27.19
N VAL A 136 -7.11 1.31 26.55
CA VAL A 136 -7.20 1.27 25.07
C VAL A 136 -7.42 2.66 24.49
N SER A 137 -8.41 3.40 24.97
CA SER A 137 -8.72 4.76 24.50
C SER A 137 -7.56 5.74 24.73
N SER A 138 -6.87 5.63 25.88
CA SER A 138 -5.70 6.46 26.19
C SER A 138 -4.54 6.16 25.24
N ARG A 139 -4.21 4.88 25.02
CA ARG A 139 -3.14 4.46 24.09
C ARG A 139 -3.46 4.81 22.65
N LEU A 140 -4.70 4.62 22.20
CA LEU A 140 -5.14 5.05 20.86
C LEU A 140 -5.00 6.55 20.69
N SER A 141 -5.34 7.34 21.71
CA SER A 141 -5.19 8.80 21.65
C SER A 141 -3.72 9.21 21.50
N GLU A 142 -2.81 8.55 22.21
CA GLU A 142 -1.36 8.78 22.04
C GLU A 142 -0.85 8.34 20.66
N LEU A 143 -1.27 7.17 20.20
CA LEU A 143 -0.86 6.62 18.90
C LEU A 143 -1.35 7.50 17.75
N VAL A 144 -2.58 8.02 17.84
CA VAL A 144 -3.12 8.94 16.83
C VAL A 144 -2.42 10.29 16.86
N LYS A 145 -2.15 10.85 18.05
CA LYS A 145 -1.36 12.10 18.17
C LYS A 145 0.04 11.95 17.56
N GLY A 146 0.63 10.76 17.65
CA GLY A 146 1.93 10.46 17.04
C GLY A 146 1.88 10.07 15.56
N GLY A 147 0.72 10.08 14.90
CA GLY A 147 0.59 9.66 13.50
C GLY A 147 0.83 8.16 13.25
N LEU A 148 0.89 7.36 14.31
CA LEU A 148 1.12 5.91 14.23
C LEU A 148 -0.17 5.14 13.91
N VAL A 149 -1.31 5.74 14.24
CA VAL A 149 -2.65 5.20 14.01
C VAL A 149 -3.52 6.30 13.44
N GLU A 150 -4.43 5.95 12.55
CA GLU A 150 -5.42 6.88 12.00
C GLU A 150 -6.84 6.48 12.40
N ARG A 151 -7.73 7.48 12.47
CA ARG A 151 -9.15 7.29 12.74
C ARG A 151 -9.91 7.20 11.43
N VAL A 152 -10.77 6.20 11.32
CA VAL A 152 -11.64 5.96 10.17
C VAL A 152 -13.08 6.08 10.66
N GLN A 153 -13.79 7.11 10.19
CA GLN A 153 -15.21 7.26 10.48
C GLN A 153 -16.00 6.25 9.65
N THR A 154 -16.85 5.45 10.31
CA THR A 154 -17.75 4.49 9.67
C THR A 154 -19.15 4.64 10.22
N ASP A 155 -20.13 4.04 9.54
CA ASP A 155 -21.54 4.02 9.99
C ASP A 155 -21.71 3.31 11.34
N GLN A 156 -20.78 2.42 11.69
CA GLN A 156 -20.75 1.70 12.97
C GLN A 156 -19.91 2.40 14.05
N GLY A 157 -19.43 3.62 13.77
CA GLY A 157 -18.60 4.42 14.68
C GLY A 157 -17.17 4.60 14.21
N VAL A 158 -16.29 5.01 15.14
CA VAL A 158 -14.88 5.31 14.84
C VAL A 158 -14.05 4.03 14.92
N LYS A 159 -13.48 3.63 13.78
CA LYS A 159 -12.48 2.58 13.69
C LYS A 159 -11.07 3.16 13.67
N TYR A 160 -10.09 2.32 13.95
CA TYR A 160 -8.68 2.66 14.02
C TYR A 160 -7.89 1.69 13.16
N ARG A 161 -6.95 2.18 12.36
CA ARG A 161 -6.00 1.34 11.61
C ARG A 161 -4.58 1.86 11.77
N ILE A 162 -3.61 0.97 11.65
CA ILE A 162 -2.19 1.32 11.79
C ILE A 162 -1.65 1.92 10.50
N THR A 163 -0.87 3.00 10.61
CA THR A 163 -0.20 3.63 9.48
C THR A 163 1.11 2.91 9.16
N THR A 164 1.66 3.11 7.96
CA THR A 164 3.01 2.61 7.63
C THR A 164 4.08 3.12 8.60
N HIS A 165 3.95 4.37 9.05
CA HIS A 165 4.81 4.95 10.08
C HIS A 165 4.66 4.20 11.42
N GLY A 166 3.42 3.88 11.82
CA GLY A 166 3.12 3.06 12.98
C GLY A 166 3.75 1.68 12.94
N ILE A 167 3.72 1.01 11.79
CA ILE A 167 4.37 -0.28 11.58
C ILE A 167 5.89 -0.16 11.76
N SER A 168 6.52 0.85 11.13
CA SER A 168 7.96 1.09 11.24
C SER A 168 8.40 1.31 12.68
N TRP A 169 7.69 2.19 13.39
CA TRP A 169 7.93 2.46 14.81
C TRP A 169 7.81 1.19 15.67
N LEU A 170 6.81 0.36 15.40
CA LEU A 170 6.58 -0.86 16.16
C LEU A 170 7.69 -1.89 15.91
N ILE A 171 8.14 -2.05 14.66
CA ILE A 171 9.28 -2.90 14.32
C ILE A 171 10.52 -2.44 15.08
N GLU A 172 10.84 -1.14 15.04
CA GLU A 172 11.99 -0.58 15.76
C GLU A 172 11.88 -0.79 17.28
N THR A 173 10.69 -0.55 17.85
CA THR A 173 10.44 -0.67 19.29
C THR A 173 10.62 -2.10 19.78
N LEU A 174 10.08 -3.07 19.03
CA LEU A 174 10.18 -4.49 19.39
C LEU A 174 11.58 -5.06 19.09
N SER A 175 12.26 -4.58 18.05
CA SER A 175 13.63 -4.99 17.71
C SER A 175 14.66 -4.55 18.74
N LYS A 176 14.49 -3.37 19.35
CA LYS A 176 15.33 -2.88 20.47
C LYS A 176 15.26 -3.76 21.72
N ARG A 177 14.22 -4.58 21.80
CA ARG A 177 13.93 -5.48 22.92
C ARG A 177 14.18 -6.95 22.56
N ASP A 178 14.81 -7.19 21.41
CA ASP A 178 15.09 -8.51 20.82
C ASP A 178 13.85 -9.41 20.63
N LEU A 179 12.67 -8.80 20.49
CA LEU A 179 11.41 -9.53 20.36
C LEU A 179 11.10 -9.97 18.93
N LEU A 180 11.81 -9.41 17.95
CA LEU A 180 11.68 -9.72 16.53
C LEU A 180 12.95 -10.31 15.92
N LYS A 181 14.05 -10.46 16.68
CA LYS A 181 15.29 -11.04 16.16
C LYS A 181 15.23 -12.57 16.19
N GLY A 182 15.81 -13.19 15.17
CA GLY A 182 16.16 -14.60 15.10
C GLY A 182 17.55 -14.82 15.66
#